data_AF-A0A7E4VYD4-F1
#
_entry.id   AF-A0A7E4VYD4-F1
#
_cell.length_a   1.000
_cell.length_b   1.000
_cell.length_c   1.000
_cell.angle_alpha   90.00
_cell.angle_beta   90.00
_cell.angle_gamma   90.00
#
_symmetry.space_group_name_H-M   'P 1'
#
loop_
_entity.id
_entity.type
_entity.pdbx_description
1 polymer ?
#
loop_
_entity_poly.entity_id
_entity_poly.type
_entity_poly.pdbx_seq_one_letter_code
_entity_poly.pdbx_strand_id
1 'polypeptide(L)'
;MNEHAVARCLQPILTYASSIQDKTNGGHFSLQGGDIFKRLCVLYSDFRECTSSITCHSISMEAVEASYGYMCGPGYKLFEEHASCFAEVENQDQYVVCKNAASESMDDALKVKEQDSDLYFSKLCSIMDNYLRCCRPFVHEKCGPEAWQLVSQITMDSLHVTMPTCDVNRALL
;
A
#
# COMPACT_ATOMS: atom_id res chain seq x y z
N MET A 1 1.82 25.64 10.44
CA MET A 1 2.01 24.22 10.08
C MET A 1 2.59 23.49 11.28
N ASN A 2 1.90 22.49 11.83
CA ASN A 2 2.38 21.70 12.97
C ASN A 2 2.65 20.24 12.55
N GLU A 3 3.31 20.05 11.41
CA GLU A 3 3.75 18.73 10.92
C GLU A 3 4.60 17.99 11.96
N HIS A 4 5.29 18.71 12.85
CA HIS A 4 6.00 18.11 13.99
C HIS A 4 5.09 17.34 14.95
N ALA A 5 3.87 17.85 15.22
CA ALA A 5 2.92 17.12 16.06
C ALA A 5 2.43 15.84 15.36
N VAL A 6 2.11 15.94 14.07
CA VAL A 6 1.67 14.79 13.26
C VAL A 6 2.79 13.74 13.14
N ALA A 7 4.03 14.16 12.91
CA ALA A 7 5.19 13.27 12.82
C ALA A 7 5.40 12.45 14.10
N ARG A 8 5.16 13.03 15.28
CA ARG A 8 5.21 12.29 16.55
C ARG A 8 4.11 11.24 16.65
N CYS A 9 2.88 11.57 16.23
CA CYS A 9 1.78 10.60 16.17
C CYS A 9 2.04 9.48 15.14
N LEU A 10 2.75 9.79 14.06
CA LEU A 10 3.06 8.86 12.97
C LEU A 10 4.18 7.88 13.31
N GLN A 11 5.10 8.26 14.21
CA GLN A 11 6.28 7.49 14.57
C GLN A 11 6.03 6.01 14.91
N PRO A 12 4.97 5.63 15.65
CA PRO A 12 4.68 4.22 15.94
C PRO A 12 4.39 3.39 14.68
N ILE A 13 3.66 3.94 13.71
CA ILE A 13 3.37 3.29 12.42
C ILE A 13 4.68 3.07 11.66
N LEU A 14 5.52 4.10 11.55
CA LEU A 14 6.81 4.01 10.84
C LEU A 14 7.74 2.98 11.49
N THR A 15 7.84 3.00 12.82
CA THR A 15 8.66 2.06 13.58
C THR A 15 8.20 0.62 13.37
N TYR A 16 6.88 0.40 13.35
CA TYR A 16 6.33 -0.91 13.09
C TYR A 16 6.58 -1.37 11.66
N ALA A 17 6.37 -0.49 10.67
CA ALA A 17 6.64 -0.76 9.26
C ALA A 17 8.10 -1.15 9.01
N SER A 18 9.06 -0.42 9.60
CA SER A 18 10.49 -0.77 9.53
C SER A 18 10.77 -2.14 10.15
N SER A 19 10.15 -2.45 11.30
CA SER A 19 10.32 -3.76 11.95
C SER A 19 9.79 -4.93 11.11
N ILE A 20 8.79 -4.68 10.25
CA ILE A 20 8.28 -5.67 9.30
C ILE A 20 9.27 -5.83 8.16
N GLN A 21 9.76 -4.74 7.57
CA GLN A 21 10.73 -4.76 6.48
C GLN A 21 12.01 -5.54 6.86
N ASP A 22 12.55 -5.28 8.06
CA ASP A 22 13.74 -5.97 8.58
C ASP A 22 13.51 -7.48 8.80
N LYS A 23 12.28 -7.87 9.14
CA LYS A 23 11.91 -9.28 9.35
C LYS A 23 11.56 -10.01 8.06
N THR A 24 11.22 -9.29 6.99
CA THR A 24 10.66 -9.88 5.77
C THR A 24 11.62 -9.93 4.59
N ASN A 25 12.80 -9.30 4.63
CA ASN A 25 13.79 -9.34 3.54
C ASN A 25 13.15 -9.39 2.13
N GLY A 26 12.17 -8.50 1.87
CA GLY A 26 11.50 -8.35 0.57
C GLY A 26 10.46 -9.40 0.16
N GLY A 27 10.09 -10.37 1.00
CA GLY A 27 9.09 -11.37 0.60
C GLY A 27 8.44 -12.09 1.76
N HIS A 28 7.10 -12.16 1.69
CA HIS A 28 6.15 -12.86 2.57
C HIS A 28 5.40 -11.95 3.54
N PHE A 29 4.34 -11.31 3.00
CA PHE A 29 3.19 -10.87 3.79
C PHE A 29 2.25 -12.05 4.11
N SER A 30 2.52 -13.25 3.60
CA SER A 30 1.49 -14.28 3.45
C SER A 30 0.94 -14.88 4.76
N LEU A 31 1.71 -15.44 5.68
CA LEU A 31 1.10 -16.07 6.88
C LEU A 31 0.98 -15.17 8.11
N GLN A 32 1.75 -14.07 8.16
CA GLN A 32 1.64 -13.06 9.22
C GLN A 32 0.77 -11.86 8.81
N GLY A 33 0.31 -11.80 7.56
CA GLY A 33 -0.38 -10.64 6.98
C GLY A 33 -1.62 -10.23 7.75
N GLY A 34 -2.42 -11.19 8.22
CA GLY A 34 -3.62 -10.91 9.02
C GLY A 34 -3.29 -10.26 10.38
N ASP A 35 -2.30 -10.78 11.10
CA ASP A 35 -1.88 -10.24 12.42
C ASP A 35 -1.13 -8.92 12.28
N ILE A 36 -0.27 -8.80 11.26
CA ILE A 36 0.40 -7.56 10.87
C ILE A 36 -0.63 -6.49 10.56
N PHE A 37 -1.64 -6.85 9.76
CA PHE A 37 -2.70 -5.95 9.36
C PHE A 37 -3.57 -5.50 10.55
N LYS A 38 -3.98 -6.44 11.41
CA LYS A 38 -4.69 -6.11 12.67
C LYS A 38 -3.90 -5.12 13.50
N ARG A 39 -2.58 -5.34 13.62
CA ARG A 39 -1.71 -4.42 14.35
C ARG A 39 -1.60 -3.05 13.69
N LEU A 40 -1.50 -2.99 12.35
CA LEU A 40 -1.51 -1.72 11.61
C LEU A 40 -2.80 -0.95 11.84
N CYS A 41 -3.95 -1.62 11.89
CA CYS A 41 -5.24 -0.96 12.17
C CYS A 41 -5.37 -0.43 13.59
N VAL A 42 -4.78 -1.11 14.59
CA VAL A 42 -4.66 -0.56 15.94
C VAL A 42 -3.81 0.71 15.93
N LEU A 43 -2.64 0.67 15.29
CA LEU A 43 -1.75 1.84 15.20
C LEU A 43 -2.38 3.01 14.43
N TYR A 44 -3.18 2.73 13.41
CA TYR A 44 -3.95 3.74 12.69
C TYR A 44 -5.04 4.36 13.56
N SER A 45 -5.74 3.56 14.38
CA SER A 45 -6.70 4.07 15.37
C SER A 45 -6.01 4.99 16.37
N ASP A 46 -4.86 4.58 16.91
CA ASP A 46 -4.07 5.39 17.85
C ASP A 46 -3.59 6.69 17.20
N PHE A 47 -3.16 6.64 15.92
CA PHE A 47 -2.78 7.82 15.15
C PHE A 47 -3.95 8.80 15.00
N ARG A 48 -5.14 8.30 14.68
CA ARG A 48 -6.36 9.13 14.57
C ARG A 48 -6.73 9.79 15.89
N GLU A 49 -6.62 9.07 17.00
CA GLU A 49 -6.86 9.65 18.32
C GLU A 49 -5.83 10.73 18.65
N CYS A 50 -4.54 10.45 18.41
CA CYS A 50 -3.43 11.38 18.64
C CYS A 50 -3.55 12.68 17.81
N THR A 51 -4.07 12.58 16.59
CA THR A 51 -4.24 13.72 15.68
C THR A 51 -5.61 14.38 15.78
N SER A 52 -6.53 13.88 16.59
CA SER A 52 -7.93 14.35 16.67
C SER A 52 -8.09 15.84 17.01
N SER A 53 -7.16 16.41 17.78
CA SER A 53 -7.16 17.84 18.14
C SER A 53 -6.44 18.73 17.12
N ILE A 54 -5.82 18.16 16.09
CA ILE A 54 -5.07 18.89 15.06
C ILE A 54 -6.05 19.29 13.95
N THR A 55 -6.29 20.59 13.81
CA THR A 55 -7.21 21.15 12.81
C THR A 55 -6.50 21.71 11.57
N CYS A 56 -5.17 21.71 11.57
CA CYS A 56 -4.38 22.14 10.42
C CYS A 56 -4.41 21.07 9.33
N HIS A 57 -4.47 21.49 8.07
CA HIS A 57 -4.23 20.60 6.93
C HIS A 57 -2.81 20.01 7.01
N SER A 58 -2.72 18.70 6.82
CA SER A 58 -1.48 17.92 6.88
C SER A 58 -1.50 16.82 5.83
N ILE A 59 -0.52 16.87 4.93
CA ILE A 59 -0.34 15.85 3.89
C ILE A 59 -0.05 14.48 4.52
N SER A 60 0.69 14.46 5.64
CA SER A 60 0.97 13.24 6.40
C SER A 60 -0.30 12.58 6.93
N MET A 61 -1.28 13.37 7.40
CA MET A 61 -2.58 12.84 7.83
C MET A 61 -3.38 12.29 6.65
N GLU A 62 -3.41 13.01 5.52
CA GLU A 62 -4.12 12.58 4.32
C GLU A 62 -3.50 11.30 3.72
N ALA A 63 -2.18 11.18 3.70
CA ALA A 63 -1.48 9.99 3.21
C ALA A 63 -1.77 8.76 4.07
N VAL A 64 -1.79 8.91 5.40
CA VAL A 64 -2.14 7.83 6.33
C VAL A 64 -3.61 7.44 6.18
N GLU A 65 -4.51 8.42 6.06
CA GLU A 65 -5.94 8.17 5.84
C GLU A 65 -6.19 7.43 4.52
N ALA A 66 -5.52 7.83 3.43
CA ALA A 66 -5.62 7.15 2.14
C ALA A 66 -5.04 5.73 2.16
N SER A 67 -3.97 5.51 2.95
CA SER A 67 -3.33 4.18 3.03
C SER A 67 -4.14 3.20 3.88
N TYR A 68 -4.72 3.66 5.00
CA TYR A 68 -5.30 2.76 6.01
C TYR A 68 -6.80 2.97 6.25
N GLY A 69 -7.39 4.10 5.89
CA GLY A 69 -8.79 4.45 6.24
C GLY A 69 -9.81 3.47 5.67
N TYR A 70 -9.67 3.10 4.38
CA TYR A 70 -10.53 2.07 3.80
C TYR A 70 -10.25 0.70 4.39
N MET A 71 -8.98 0.28 4.41
CA MET A 71 -8.57 -1.04 4.89
C MET A 71 -8.99 -1.27 6.34
N CYS A 72 -8.76 -0.33 7.23
CA CYS A 72 -9.06 -0.44 8.66
C CYS A 72 -10.48 0.01 9.04
N GLY A 73 -11.27 0.44 8.05
CA GLY A 73 -12.65 0.85 8.20
C GLY A 73 -13.58 -0.03 7.37
N PRO A 74 -14.29 0.51 6.35
CA PRO A 74 -15.28 -0.25 5.59
C PRO A 74 -14.76 -1.52 4.90
N GLY A 75 -13.48 -1.51 4.48
CA GLY A 75 -12.82 -2.63 3.80
C GLY A 75 -12.29 -3.72 4.75
N TYR A 76 -12.31 -3.50 6.06
CA TYR A 76 -11.64 -4.39 7.03
C TYR A 76 -12.14 -5.84 6.96
N LYS A 77 -13.47 -6.02 6.95
CA LYS A 77 -14.08 -7.35 6.92
C LYS A 77 -13.75 -8.09 5.62
N LEU A 78 -13.78 -7.37 4.50
CA LEU A 78 -13.44 -7.92 3.19
C LEU A 78 -11.96 -8.32 3.12
N PHE A 79 -11.07 -7.50 3.69
CA PHE A 79 -9.65 -7.86 3.80
C PHE A 79 -9.44 -9.09 4.67
N GLU A 80 -10.07 -9.16 5.86
CA GLU A 80 -9.94 -10.33 6.74
C GLU A 80 -10.46 -11.61 6.08
N GLU A 81 -11.55 -11.53 5.32
CA GLU A 81 -12.10 -12.65 4.54
C GLU A 81 -11.16 -13.15 3.43
N HIS A 82 -10.41 -12.25 2.78
CA HIS A 82 -9.50 -12.60 1.69
C HIS A 82 -8.02 -12.75 2.09
N ALA A 83 -7.64 -12.42 3.32
CA ALA A 83 -6.25 -12.37 3.78
C ALA A 83 -5.50 -13.68 3.56
N SER A 84 -6.11 -14.82 3.90
CA SER A 84 -5.50 -16.15 3.66
C SER A 84 -5.37 -16.48 2.18
N CYS A 85 -6.24 -15.95 1.32
CA CYS A 85 -6.13 -16.17 -0.11
C CYS A 85 -5.00 -15.33 -0.73
N PHE A 86 -4.91 -14.04 -0.37
CA PHE A 86 -3.80 -13.19 -0.80
C PHE A 86 -2.45 -13.78 -0.41
N ALA A 87 -2.38 -14.31 0.80
CA ALA A 87 -1.21 -15.02 1.29
C ALA A 87 -0.76 -16.16 0.36
N GLU A 88 -1.70 -16.97 -0.10
CA GLU A 88 -1.36 -18.06 -0.99
C GLU A 88 -1.01 -17.58 -2.41
N VAL A 89 -1.62 -16.49 -2.88
CA VAL A 89 -1.27 -15.87 -4.17
C VAL A 89 0.16 -15.32 -4.14
N GLU A 90 0.57 -14.68 -3.06
CA GLU A 90 1.94 -14.16 -2.89
C GLU A 90 3.02 -15.25 -2.95
N ASN A 91 2.65 -16.50 -2.66
CA ASN A 91 3.53 -17.66 -2.72
C ASN A 91 3.55 -18.33 -4.10
N GLN A 92 2.76 -17.87 -5.07
CA GLN A 92 2.78 -18.41 -6.43
C GLN A 92 3.97 -17.86 -7.20
N ASP A 93 4.74 -18.75 -7.83
CA ASP A 93 5.92 -18.37 -8.63
C ASP A 93 5.60 -17.28 -9.66
N GLN A 94 4.44 -17.38 -10.32
CA GLN A 94 4.03 -16.42 -11.35
C GLN A 94 3.75 -15.03 -10.76
N TYR A 95 3.17 -14.96 -9.56
CA TYR A 95 2.96 -13.70 -8.85
C TYR A 95 4.30 -13.11 -8.37
N VAL A 96 5.20 -13.97 -7.87
CA VAL A 96 6.54 -13.56 -7.45
C VAL A 96 7.34 -12.96 -8.61
N VAL A 97 7.19 -13.48 -9.83
CA VAL A 97 7.80 -12.89 -11.03
C VAL A 97 7.31 -11.45 -11.26
N CYS A 98 6.01 -11.20 -11.15
CA CYS A 98 5.46 -9.84 -11.24
C CYS A 98 6.05 -8.89 -10.19
N LYS A 99 6.12 -9.38 -8.93
CA LYS A 99 6.66 -8.60 -7.80
C LYS A 99 8.14 -8.27 -8.00
N ASN A 100 8.95 -9.24 -8.44
CA ASN A 100 10.38 -9.04 -8.65
C ASN A 100 10.63 -8.06 -9.80
N ALA A 101 9.92 -8.20 -10.92
CA ALA A 101 10.03 -7.27 -12.05
C ALA A 101 9.65 -5.83 -11.66
N ALA A 102 8.61 -5.66 -10.84
CA ALA A 102 8.23 -4.35 -10.31
C ALA A 102 9.32 -3.79 -9.38
N SER A 103 9.87 -4.61 -8.48
CA SER A 103 10.93 -4.21 -7.55
C SER A 103 12.19 -3.75 -8.28
N GLU A 104 12.66 -4.52 -9.27
CA GLU A 104 13.80 -4.15 -10.11
C GLU A 104 13.56 -2.83 -10.85
N SER A 105 12.34 -2.64 -11.38
CA SER A 105 11.98 -1.40 -12.08
C SER A 105 11.92 -0.19 -11.13
N MET A 106 11.50 -0.39 -9.88
CA MET A 106 11.51 0.66 -8.84
C MET A 106 12.93 1.05 -8.48
N ASP A 107 13.84 0.08 -8.31
CA ASP A 107 15.26 0.34 -8.05
C ASP A 107 15.90 1.17 -9.18
N ASP A 108 15.52 0.90 -10.43
CA ASP A 108 15.93 1.71 -11.58
C ASP A 108 15.32 3.12 -11.57
N ALA A 109 14.06 3.27 -11.18
CA ALA A 109 13.42 4.58 -11.04
C ALA A 109 14.08 5.44 -9.95
N LEU A 110 14.52 4.82 -8.84
CA LEU A 110 15.19 5.55 -7.75
C LEU A 110 16.47 6.27 -8.21
N LYS A 111 17.15 5.77 -9.25
CA LYS A 111 18.37 6.38 -9.81
C LYS A 111 18.12 7.77 -10.42
N VAL A 112 16.88 8.08 -10.83
CA VAL A 112 16.53 9.37 -11.43
C VAL A 112 15.81 10.31 -10.45
N LYS A 113 15.49 9.85 -9.23
CA LYS A 113 14.71 10.59 -8.23
C LYS A 113 15.31 11.97 -7.89
N GLU A 114 16.62 12.05 -7.73
CA GLU A 114 17.32 13.29 -7.40
C GLU A 114 17.46 14.25 -8.59
N GLN A 115 17.34 13.73 -9.81
CA GLN A 115 17.56 14.49 -11.05
C GLN A 115 16.26 15.10 -11.56
N ASP A 116 15.17 14.32 -11.54
CA ASP A 116 13.88 14.71 -12.10
C ASP A 116 12.76 13.99 -11.35
N SER A 117 12.10 14.74 -10.46
CA SER A 117 10.99 14.23 -9.66
C SER A 117 9.76 13.91 -10.51
N ASP A 118 9.50 14.67 -11.58
CA ASP A 118 8.34 14.43 -12.45
C ASP A 118 8.54 13.15 -13.28
N LEU A 119 9.75 12.96 -13.82
CA LEU A 119 10.13 11.72 -14.48
C LEU A 119 10.10 10.51 -13.53
N TYR A 120 10.53 10.70 -12.28
CA TYR A 120 10.45 9.68 -11.24
C TYR A 120 9.00 9.24 -10.96
N PHE A 121 8.08 10.18 -10.72
CA PHE A 121 6.67 9.86 -10.48
C PHE A 121 6.00 9.25 -11.72
N SER A 122 6.34 9.71 -12.92
CA SER A 122 5.88 9.12 -14.18
C SER A 122 6.32 7.65 -14.32
N LYS A 123 7.59 7.35 -13.99
CA LYS A 123 8.10 5.97 -13.96
C LYS A 123 7.40 5.12 -12.92
N LEU A 124 7.25 5.61 -11.69
CA LEU A 124 6.53 4.88 -10.63
C LEU A 124 5.11 4.55 -11.03
N CYS A 125 4.40 5.49 -11.66
CA CYS A 125 3.05 5.26 -12.16
C CYS A 125 3.01 4.12 -13.19
N SER A 126 3.91 4.14 -14.17
CA SER A 126 4.00 3.07 -15.17
C SER A 126 4.37 1.72 -14.56
N ILE A 127 5.23 1.70 -13.55
CA ILE A 127 5.61 0.48 -12.84
C ILE A 127 4.41 -0.11 -12.10
N MET A 128 3.63 0.75 -11.43
CA MET A 128 2.41 0.33 -10.74
C MET A 128 1.35 -0.21 -11.71
N ASP A 129 1.09 0.47 -12.84
CA ASP A 129 0.16 -0.03 -13.87
C ASP A 129 0.58 -1.43 -14.38
N ASN A 130 1.87 -1.60 -14.71
CA ASN A 130 2.40 -2.88 -15.17
C ASN A 130 2.30 -3.98 -14.11
N TYR A 131 2.65 -3.66 -12.86
CA TYR A 131 2.57 -4.60 -11.74
C TYR A 131 1.13 -5.08 -11.51
N LEU A 132 0.16 -4.15 -11.50
CA LEU A 132 -1.25 -4.46 -11.33
C LEU A 132 -1.79 -5.34 -12.46
N ARG A 133 -1.46 -5.02 -13.72
CA ARG A 133 -1.83 -5.86 -14.88
C ARG A 133 -1.27 -7.27 -14.77
N CYS A 134 -0.02 -7.40 -14.32
CA CYS A 134 0.65 -8.68 -14.15
C CYS A 134 -0.01 -9.51 -13.04
N CYS A 135 -0.32 -8.89 -11.90
CA CYS A 135 -0.85 -9.57 -10.72
C CYS A 135 -2.34 -9.92 -10.81
N ARG A 136 -3.12 -9.13 -11.56
CA ARG A 136 -4.57 -9.26 -11.68
C ARG A 136 -5.06 -10.69 -11.93
N PRO A 137 -4.60 -11.43 -12.95
CA PRO A 137 -5.13 -12.77 -13.22
C PRO A 137 -4.97 -13.70 -12.01
N PHE A 138 -3.83 -13.65 -11.31
CA PHE A 138 -3.56 -14.54 -10.18
C PHE A 138 -4.47 -14.25 -8.98
N VAL A 139 -4.70 -12.97 -8.67
CA VAL A 139 -5.61 -12.57 -7.60
C VAL A 139 -7.06 -12.87 -7.99
N HIS A 140 -7.46 -12.49 -9.21
CA HIS A 140 -8.85 -12.62 -9.66
C HIS A 140 -9.28 -14.08 -9.81
N GLU A 141 -8.45 -14.93 -10.39
CA GLU A 141 -8.76 -16.35 -10.59
C GLU A 141 -8.76 -17.13 -9.27
N LYS A 142 -7.87 -16.79 -8.34
CA LYS A 142 -7.73 -17.52 -7.07
C LYS A 142 -8.62 -17.00 -5.94
N CYS A 143 -8.70 -15.69 -5.78
CA CYS A 143 -9.41 -15.03 -4.67
C CYS A 143 -10.75 -14.41 -5.08
N GLY A 144 -11.04 -14.37 -6.37
CA GLY A 144 -12.29 -13.87 -6.91
C GLY A 144 -12.30 -12.37 -7.20
N PRO A 145 -13.38 -11.88 -7.84
CA PRO A 145 -13.50 -10.48 -8.27
C PRO A 145 -13.58 -9.50 -7.09
N GLU A 146 -14.19 -9.87 -5.98
CA GLU A 146 -14.33 -9.03 -4.77
C GLU A 146 -12.95 -8.74 -4.13
N ALA A 147 -12.07 -9.75 -4.10
CA ALA A 147 -10.69 -9.59 -3.66
C ALA A 147 -9.91 -8.62 -4.56
N TRP A 148 -10.14 -8.66 -5.88
CA TRP A 148 -9.50 -7.72 -6.80
C TRP A 148 -10.07 -6.30 -6.68
N GLN A 149 -11.37 -6.15 -6.42
CA GLN A 149 -11.97 -4.85 -6.13
C GLN A 149 -11.37 -4.22 -4.88
N LEU A 150 -11.11 -5.01 -3.84
CA LEU A 150 -10.41 -4.57 -2.63
C LEU A 150 -9.01 -4.03 -2.96
N VAL A 151 -8.19 -4.78 -3.69
CA VAL A 151 -6.85 -4.34 -4.14
C VAL A 151 -6.94 -3.04 -4.96
N SER A 152 -7.93 -2.97 -5.86
CA SER A 152 -8.15 -1.82 -6.73
C SER A 152 -8.50 -0.56 -5.93
N GLN A 153 -9.42 -0.67 -4.97
CA GLN A 153 -9.84 0.45 -4.12
C GLN A 153 -8.67 0.99 -3.28
N ILE A 154 -7.94 0.11 -2.59
CA ILE A 154 -6.79 0.50 -1.75
C ILE A 154 -5.72 1.21 -2.59
N THR A 155 -5.45 0.67 -3.78
CA THR A 155 -4.44 1.22 -4.67
C THR A 155 -4.85 2.61 -5.18
N MET A 156 -6.11 2.77 -5.60
CA MET A 156 -6.63 4.06 -6.07
C MET A 156 -6.62 5.12 -4.97
N ASP A 157 -7.06 4.78 -3.76
CA ASP A 157 -7.07 5.71 -2.63
C ASP A 157 -5.64 6.19 -2.31
N SER A 158 -4.68 5.26 -2.29
CA SER A 158 -3.26 5.58 -2.05
C SER A 158 -2.64 6.44 -3.17
N LEU A 159 -2.93 6.12 -4.44
CA LEU A 159 -2.42 6.87 -5.59
C LEU A 159 -3.02 8.27 -5.67
N HIS A 160 -4.30 8.44 -5.31
CA HIS A 160 -4.95 9.74 -5.34
C HIS A 160 -4.24 10.79 -4.47
N VAL A 161 -3.66 10.36 -3.34
CA VAL A 161 -2.92 11.24 -2.44
C VAL A 161 -1.45 11.36 -2.81
N THR A 162 -0.79 10.26 -3.20
CA THR A 162 0.67 10.26 -3.41
C THR A 162 1.10 10.61 -4.83
N MET A 163 0.28 10.28 -5.83
CA MET A 163 0.55 10.46 -7.26
C MET A 163 -0.76 10.81 -8.00
N PRO A 164 -1.36 11.99 -7.75
CA PRO A 164 -2.73 12.33 -8.20
C PRO A 164 -2.92 12.34 -9.72
N THR A 165 -1.84 12.48 -10.50
CA THR A 165 -1.87 12.45 -11.97
C THR A 165 -1.67 11.04 -12.54
N CYS A 166 -1.43 10.03 -11.69
CA CYS A 166 -1.24 8.66 -12.11
C CYS A 166 -2.59 7.99 -12.42
N ASP A 167 -2.75 7.53 -13.66
CA ASP A 167 -3.93 6.78 -14.09
C ASP A 167 -3.59 5.30 -14.30
N VAL A 168 -4.02 4.46 -13.36
CA VAL A 168 -3.91 2.99 -13.44
C VAL A 168 -5.26 2.32 -13.67
N ASN A 169 -6.32 3.07 -13.98
CA ASN A 169 -7.68 2.52 -14.09
C ASN A 169 -7.76 1.37 -15.09
N ARG A 170 -6.98 1.44 -16.18
CA ARG A 170 -6.91 0.38 -17.20
C ARG A 170 -6.28 -0.93 -16.71
N ALA A 171 -5.53 -0.92 -15.61
CA ALA A 171 -5.03 -2.14 -14.97
C ALA A 171 -6.05 -2.72 -13.99
N LEU A 172 -6.92 -1.87 -13.43
CA LEU A 172 -7.86 -2.21 -12.38
C LEU A 172 -9.24 -2.64 -12.91
N LEU A 173 -9.65 -2.16 -14.10
CA LEU A 173 -10.89 -2.50 -14.81
C LEU A 173 -10.82 -3.83 -15.56
#